data_AF-A0AAW7Y108-F1
#
_entry.id   AF-A0AAW7Y108-F1
#
_cell.length_a   1.000
_cell.length_b   1.000
_cell.length_c   1.000
_cell.angle_alpha   90.00
_cell.angle_beta   90.00
_cell.angle_gamma   90.00
#
_symmetry.space_group_name_H-M   'P 1'
#
loop_
_entity.id
_entity.type
_entity.pdbx_description
1 polymer ?
#
loop_
_entity_poly.entity_id
_entity_poly.type
_entity_poly.pdbx_seq_one_letter_code
_entity_poly.pdbx_strand_id
1 'polypeptide(L)'
;MKQTASCYQAFFSAEDRFLNPHIVPGFEPDVIVDFIQSGVTLAACYQSGTKNPNPLLQELFLRRVFFNLLKAIDHRGHSRIFRRVCWDYLHCPLLALKKYYGDSQAGKQRFLSLQREIRQVQHTSGF
;
A
#
# COMPACT_ATOMS: atom_id res chain seq x y z
N MET A 1 10.29 -21.51 3.06
CA MET A 1 10.67 -21.09 1.69
C MET A 1 9.49 -21.08 0.72
N LYS A 2 8.73 -22.18 0.55
CA LYS A 2 7.57 -22.22 -0.38
C LYS A 2 6.50 -21.13 -0.12
N GLN A 3 6.17 -20.85 1.14
CA GLN A 3 5.13 -19.88 1.51
C GLN A 3 5.52 -18.42 1.22
N THR A 4 6.78 -18.05 1.39
CA THR A 4 7.25 -16.69 1.06
C THR A 4 7.27 -16.47 -0.46
N ALA A 5 7.68 -17.50 -1.22
CA ALA A 5 7.66 -17.45 -2.68
C ALA A 5 6.24 -17.23 -3.24
N SER A 6 5.23 -17.89 -2.68
CA SER A 6 3.83 -17.64 -3.07
C SER A 6 3.35 -16.23 -2.70
N CYS A 7 3.78 -15.68 -1.56
CA CYS A 7 3.45 -14.29 -1.19
C CYS A 7 4.07 -13.28 -2.15
N TYR A 8 5.31 -13.51 -2.59
CA TYR A 8 5.95 -12.69 -3.61
C TYR A 8 5.22 -12.75 -4.95
N GLN A 9 4.89 -13.95 -5.42
CA GLN A 9 4.16 -14.13 -6.67
C GLN A 9 2.79 -13.43 -6.62
N ALA A 10 2.05 -13.60 -5.52
CA ALA A 10 0.77 -12.92 -5.31
C ALA A 10 0.92 -11.40 -5.33
N PHE A 11 1.89 -10.86 -4.59
CA PHE A 11 2.14 -9.43 -4.53
C PHE A 11 2.48 -8.82 -5.89
N PHE A 12 3.46 -9.38 -6.60
CA PHE A 12 3.86 -8.81 -7.89
C PHE A 12 2.76 -8.97 -8.96
N SER A 13 2.02 -10.08 -8.95
CA SER A 13 0.88 -10.26 -9.86
C SER A 13 -0.27 -9.29 -9.56
N ALA A 14 -0.48 -8.92 -8.30
CA ALA A 14 -1.47 -7.90 -7.92
C ALA A 14 -0.97 -6.49 -8.22
N GLU A 15 0.31 -6.21 -8.04
CA GLU A 15 0.93 -4.93 -8.39
C GLU A 15 0.87 -4.68 -9.90
N ASP A 16 1.20 -5.67 -10.72
CA ASP A 16 1.12 -5.53 -12.19
C ASP A 16 -0.30 -5.21 -12.65
N ARG A 17 -1.32 -5.84 -12.04
CA ARG A 17 -2.74 -5.53 -12.30
C ARG A 17 -3.11 -4.12 -11.84
N PHE A 18 -2.64 -3.70 -10.68
CA PHE A 18 -2.90 -2.36 -10.14
C PHE A 18 -2.27 -1.25 -10.99
N LEU A 19 -1.07 -1.48 -11.50
CA LEU A 19 -0.34 -0.52 -12.35
C LEU A 19 -0.84 -0.51 -13.80
N ASN A 20 -1.69 -1.46 -14.19
CA ASN A 20 -2.22 -1.54 -15.55
C ASN A 20 -3.23 -0.40 -15.80
N PRO A 21 -3.07 0.42 -16.86
CA PRO A 21 -4.01 1.48 -17.20
C PRO A 21 -5.39 0.98 -17.67
N HIS A 22 -5.52 -0.29 -18.06
CA HIS A 22 -6.73 -0.88 -18.63
C HIS A 22 -7.44 -1.81 -17.65
N ILE A 23 -7.93 -1.26 -16.55
CA ILE A 23 -8.79 -1.99 -15.62
C ILE A 23 -10.21 -2.05 -16.19
N VAL A 24 -10.81 -3.24 -16.16
CA VAL A 24 -12.20 -3.44 -16.56
C VAL A 24 -13.09 -2.65 -15.59
N PRO A 25 -13.95 -1.73 -16.08
CA PRO A 25 -14.84 -0.96 -15.21
C PRO A 25 -15.70 -1.87 -14.31
N GLY A 26 -15.79 -1.53 -13.03
CA GLY A 26 -16.48 -2.32 -12.00
C GLY A 26 -15.57 -3.25 -11.19
N PHE A 27 -14.35 -3.53 -11.66
CA PHE A 27 -13.38 -4.38 -10.97
C PHE A 27 -12.28 -3.56 -10.24
N GLU A 28 -12.40 -2.22 -10.21
CA GLU A 28 -11.44 -1.38 -9.49
C GLU A 28 -11.26 -1.79 -8.01
N PRO A 29 -12.33 -2.05 -7.24
CA PRO A 29 -12.19 -2.48 -5.85
C PRO A 29 -11.41 -3.79 -5.72
N ASP A 30 -11.68 -4.78 -6.57
CA ASP A 30 -11.02 -6.07 -6.50
C ASP A 30 -9.52 -5.95 -6.76
N VAL A 31 -9.12 -5.20 -7.79
CA VAL A 31 -7.71 -4.96 -8.12
C VAL A 31 -6.99 -4.22 -6.98
N ILE A 32 -7.63 -3.19 -6.41
CA ILE A 32 -7.05 -2.37 -5.34
C ILE A 32 -6.93 -3.17 -4.05
N VAL A 33 -7.98 -3.88 -3.65
CA VAL A 33 -8.01 -4.67 -2.42
C VAL A 33 -7.02 -5.82 -2.49
N ASP A 34 -6.93 -6.52 -3.62
CA ASP A 34 -5.97 -7.62 -3.81
C ASP A 34 -4.51 -7.11 -3.73
N PHE A 35 -4.21 -5.96 -4.33
CA PHE A 35 -2.89 -5.33 -4.21
C PHE A 35 -2.56 -4.95 -2.75
N ILE A 36 -3.50 -4.36 -2.03
CA ILE A 36 -3.30 -4.00 -0.62
C ILE A 36 -3.09 -5.26 0.24
N GLN A 37 -3.97 -6.25 0.09
CA GLN A 37 -3.93 -7.48 0.89
C GLN A 37 -2.63 -8.26 0.63
N SER A 38 -2.29 -8.50 -0.63
CA SER A 38 -1.06 -9.21 -0.99
C SER A 38 0.19 -8.51 -0.46
N GLY A 39 0.24 -7.17 -0.48
CA GLY A 39 1.35 -6.40 0.09
C GLY A 39 1.43 -6.45 1.60
N VAL A 40 0.31 -6.36 2.31
CA VAL A 40 0.26 -6.53 3.77
C VAL A 40 0.64 -7.96 4.18
N THR A 41 0.16 -8.97 3.46
CA THR A 41 0.51 -10.38 3.69
C THR A 41 2.00 -10.64 3.45
N LEU A 42 2.58 -10.09 2.39
CA LEU A 42 4.01 -10.20 2.13
C LEU A 42 4.84 -9.50 3.22
N ALA A 43 4.44 -8.30 3.65
CA ALA A 43 5.10 -7.60 4.75
C ALA A 43 5.05 -8.40 6.07
N ALA A 44 3.92 -9.05 6.35
CA ALA A 44 3.76 -9.88 7.54
C ALA A 44 4.71 -11.09 7.56
N CYS A 45 5.18 -11.58 6.41
CA CYS A 45 6.20 -12.64 6.34
C CYS A 45 7.54 -12.24 6.96
N TYR A 46 7.79 -10.94 7.15
CA TYR A 46 9.03 -10.38 7.71
C TYR A 46 8.84 -9.80 9.11
N GLN A 47 7.66 -9.92 9.69
CA GLN A 47 7.38 -9.43 11.03
C GLN A 47 8.24 -10.15 12.09
N SER A 48 8.54 -9.48 13.19
CA SER A 48 9.12 -10.10 14.38
C SER A 48 8.33 -11.35 14.81
N GLY A 49 9.05 -12.45 15.09
CA GLY A 49 8.45 -13.74 15.44
C GLY A 49 8.23 -14.70 14.26
N THR A 50 8.49 -14.26 13.03
CA THR A 50 8.52 -15.16 11.86
C THR A 50 9.86 -15.89 11.73
N LYS A 51 9.96 -16.83 10.78
CA LYS A 51 11.19 -17.59 10.52
C LYS A 51 12.37 -16.71 10.06
N ASN A 52 12.09 -15.62 9.34
CA ASN A 52 13.10 -14.71 8.77
C ASN A 52 12.66 -13.24 8.99
N PRO A 53 12.73 -12.73 10.23
CA PRO A 53 12.32 -11.36 10.51
C PRO A 53 13.23 -10.38 9.78
N ASN A 54 12.63 -9.41 9.10
CA ASN A 54 13.36 -8.37 8.38
C ASN A 54 12.55 -7.06 8.38
N PRO A 55 12.78 -6.17 9.36
CA PRO A 55 12.05 -4.92 9.48
C PRO A 55 12.13 -4.04 8.22
N LEU A 56 13.28 -4.03 7.54
CA LEU A 56 13.45 -3.24 6.32
C LEU A 56 12.56 -3.73 5.19
N LEU A 57 12.45 -5.05 4.99
CA LEU A 57 11.55 -5.62 3.99
C LEU A 57 10.09 -5.44 4.38
N GLN A 58 9.76 -5.58 5.66
CA GLN A 58 8.41 -5.28 6.15
C GLN A 58 8.02 -3.83 5.82
N GLU A 59 8.87 -2.85 6.17
CA GLU A 59 8.63 -1.44 5.86
C GLU A 59 8.54 -1.20 4.35
N LEU A 60 9.44 -1.80 3.57
CA LEU A 60 9.51 -1.63 2.12
C LEU A 60 8.18 -1.97 1.46
N PHE A 61 7.61 -3.16 1.75
CA PHE A 61 6.36 -3.58 1.11
C PHE A 61 5.16 -2.76 1.58
N LEU A 62 5.09 -2.40 2.86
CA LEU A 62 4.03 -1.53 3.37
C LEU A 62 4.07 -0.13 2.73
N ARG A 63 5.27 0.47 2.61
CA ARG A 63 5.45 1.79 1.97
C ARG A 63 5.17 1.71 0.48
N ARG A 64 5.52 0.61 -0.20
CA ARG A 64 5.28 0.42 -1.64
C ARG A 64 3.78 0.46 -1.96
N VAL A 65 2.96 -0.28 -1.20
CA VAL A 65 1.50 -0.22 -1.34
C VAL A 65 0.99 1.20 -1.09
N PHE A 66 1.40 1.82 0.03
CA PHE A 66 0.96 3.17 0.41
C PHE A 66 1.26 4.21 -0.68
N PHE A 67 2.50 4.26 -1.18
CA PHE A 67 2.89 5.26 -2.18
C PHE A 67 2.33 4.98 -3.56
N ASN A 68 2.10 3.72 -3.95
CA ASN A 68 1.42 3.40 -5.20
C ASN A 68 -0.05 3.85 -5.17
N LEU A 69 -0.75 3.68 -4.04
CA LEU A 69 -2.09 4.25 -3.87
C LEU A 69 -2.08 5.78 -3.94
N LEU A 70 -1.16 6.45 -3.26
CA LEU A 70 -1.03 7.91 -3.33
C LEU A 70 -0.79 8.41 -4.76
N LYS A 71 0.12 7.76 -5.49
CA LYS A 71 0.37 8.08 -6.90
C LYS A 71 -0.87 7.86 -7.76
N ALA A 72 -1.59 6.77 -7.55
CA ALA A 72 -2.81 6.48 -8.29
C ALA A 72 -3.90 7.54 -8.03
N ILE A 73 -4.05 8.01 -6.80
CA ILE A 73 -4.99 9.08 -6.43
C ILE A 73 -4.66 10.37 -7.18
N ASP A 74 -3.38 10.72 -7.30
CA ASP A 74 -2.96 11.98 -7.95
C ASP A 74 -2.90 11.89 -9.49
N HIS A 75 -2.86 10.67 -10.03
CA HIS A 75 -2.68 10.46 -11.46
C HIS A 75 -3.95 10.80 -12.27
N ARG A 76 -3.89 11.89 -13.04
CA ARG A 76 -5.00 12.42 -13.85
C ARG A 76 -5.53 11.45 -14.91
N GLY A 77 -4.72 10.48 -15.34
CA GLY A 77 -5.13 9.45 -16.31
C GLY A 77 -5.96 8.32 -15.73
N HIS A 78 -6.07 8.19 -14.40
CA HIS A 78 -6.94 7.18 -13.79
C HIS A 78 -8.39 7.66 -13.73
N SER A 79 -9.31 6.71 -13.86
CA SER A 79 -10.75 6.99 -13.73
C SER A 79 -11.05 7.60 -12.35
N ARG A 80 -12.08 8.45 -12.29
CA ARG A 80 -12.52 9.05 -11.02
C ARG A 80 -12.89 7.99 -9.97
N ILE A 81 -13.47 6.87 -10.42
CA ILE A 81 -13.84 5.74 -9.58
C ILE A 81 -12.57 5.10 -8.99
N PHE A 82 -11.58 4.77 -9.83
CA PHE A 82 -10.33 4.16 -9.38
C PHE A 82 -9.63 5.02 -8.33
N ARG A 83 -9.52 6.33 -8.59
CA ARG A 83 -8.94 7.30 -7.64
C ARG A 83 -9.69 7.34 -6.30
N ARG A 84 -11.04 7.35 -6.35
CA ARG A 84 -11.87 7.34 -5.15
C ARG A 84 -11.72 6.05 -4.35
N VAL A 85 -11.68 4.90 -5.01
CA VAL A 85 -11.49 3.61 -4.33
C VAL A 85 -10.08 3.56 -3.71
N CYS A 86 -9.04 4.02 -4.40
CA CYS A 86 -7.69 4.13 -3.82
C CYS A 86 -7.70 5.02 -2.57
N TRP A 87 -8.43 6.14 -2.62
CA TRP A 87 -8.61 7.04 -1.49
C TRP A 87 -9.29 6.36 -0.30
N ASP A 88 -10.42 5.69 -0.54
CA ASP A 88 -11.22 5.03 0.48
C ASP A 88 -10.43 3.93 1.19
N TYR A 89 -9.56 3.20 0.47
CA TYR A 89 -8.74 2.12 1.03
C TYR A 89 -7.35 2.55 1.52
N LEU A 90 -6.95 3.82 1.37
CA LEU A 90 -5.64 4.34 1.78
C LEU A 90 -5.37 4.16 3.29
N HIS A 91 -6.43 4.13 4.10
CA HIS A 91 -6.33 3.90 5.54
C HIS A 91 -5.75 2.53 5.89
N CYS A 92 -5.92 1.50 5.05
CA CYS A 92 -5.43 0.15 5.31
C CYS A 92 -3.89 0.08 5.42
N PRO A 93 -3.10 0.46 4.39
CA PRO A 93 -1.64 0.46 4.53
C PRO A 93 -1.15 1.52 5.53
N LEU A 94 -1.88 2.63 5.71
CA LEU A 94 -1.53 3.64 6.72
C LEU A 94 -1.58 3.08 8.15
N LEU A 95 -2.63 2.32 8.50
CA LEU A 95 -2.75 1.67 9.80
C LEU A 95 -1.68 0.59 9.99
N ALA A 96 -1.35 -0.17 8.95
CA ALA A 96 -0.27 -1.14 8.99
C ALA A 96 1.10 -0.47 9.24
N LEU A 97 1.37 0.67 8.58
CA LEU A 97 2.58 1.48 8.81
C LEU A 97 2.61 2.09 10.20
N LYS A 98 1.47 2.58 10.72
CA LYS A 98 1.36 3.06 12.10
C LYS A 98 1.76 1.98 13.09
N LYS A 99 1.22 0.77 12.92
CA LYS A 99 1.54 -0.39 13.76
C LYS A 99 3.03 -0.76 13.66
N TYR A 100 3.60 -0.73 12.46
CA TYR A 100 5.02 -1.04 12.25
C TYR A 100 5.95 -0.01 12.93
N TYR A 101 5.66 1.29 12.81
CA TYR A 101 6.48 2.34 13.41
C TYR A 101 6.37 2.41 14.94
N GLY A 102 5.26 1.93 15.51
CA GLY A 102 5.01 1.92 16.94
C GLY A 102 4.99 3.32 17.57
N ASP A 103 5.14 3.38 18.89
CA ASP A 103 4.97 4.62 19.67
C ASP A 103 6.28 5.37 19.98
N SER A 104 7.41 4.88 19.44
CA SER A 104 8.70 5.57 19.57
C SER A 104 8.66 6.96 18.94
N GLN A 105 9.47 7.90 19.44
CA GLN A 105 9.50 9.25 18.89
C GLN A 105 9.90 9.28 17.40
N ALA A 106 10.88 8.46 17.03
CA ALA A 106 11.29 8.30 15.63
C ALA A 106 10.17 7.69 14.77
N GLY A 107 9.45 6.68 15.29
CA GLY A 107 8.30 6.07 14.63
C GLY A 107 7.17 7.09 14.39
N LYS A 108 6.84 7.89 15.41
CA LYS A 108 5.86 8.98 15.31
C LYS A 108 6.27 10.00 14.24
N GLN A 109 7.54 10.40 14.19
CA GLN A 109 8.03 11.32 13.15
C GLN A 109 7.89 10.73 11.73
N ARG A 110 8.20 9.45 11.55
CA ARG A 110 7.99 8.76 10.27
C ARG A 110 6.51 8.71 9.90
N PHE A 111 5.64 8.38 10.85
CA PHE A 111 4.20 8.36 10.60
C PHE A 111 3.64 9.75 10.24
N LEU A 112 4.06 10.80 10.95
CA LEU A 112 3.72 12.19 10.64
C LEU A 112 4.19 12.61 9.25
N SER A 113 5.32 12.07 8.77
CA SER A 113 5.76 12.29 7.38
C SER A 113 4.77 11.71 6.38
N LEU A 114 4.28 10.49 6.59
CA LEU A 114 3.26 9.88 5.73
C LEU A 114 1.96 10.70 5.72
N GLN A 115 1.53 11.20 6.88
CA GLN A 115 0.35 12.06 6.95
C GLN A 115 0.52 13.39 6.19
N ARG A 116 1.74 13.93 6.10
CA ARG A 116 2.03 15.11 5.27
C ARG A 116 1.88 14.80 3.79
N GLU A 117 2.37 13.65 3.33
CA GLU A 117 2.21 13.18 1.94
C GLU A 117 0.72 13.09 1.56
N ILE A 118 -0.12 12.53 2.43
CA ILE A 118 -1.58 12.45 2.20
C ILE A 118 -2.17 13.85 2.00
N ARG A 119 -1.84 14.80 2.89
CA ARG A 119 -2.36 16.18 2.78
C ARG A 119 -1.93 16.85 1.49
N GLN A 120 -0.69 16.65 1.06
CA GLN A 120 -0.20 17.19 -0.21
C GLN A 120 -1.00 16.67 -1.40
N VAL A 121 -1.30 15.36 -1.42
CA VAL A 121 -2.16 14.75 -2.45
C VAL A 121 -3.59 15.30 -2.38
N GLN A 122 -4.18 15.45 -1.20
CA GLN A 122 -5.51 16.08 -1.07
C GLN A 122 -5.58 17.47 -1.71
N HIS A 123 -4.57 18.30 -1.47
CA HIS A 123 -4.53 19.66 -2.01
C HIS A 123 -4.33 19.70 -3.54
N THR A 124 -3.67 18.71 -4.12
CA THR A 124 -3.28 18.70 -5.54
C THR A 124 -4.26 17.93 -6.43
N SER A 125 -4.85 16.86 -5.92
CA SER A 125 -5.73 15.96 -6.66
C SER A 125 -7.15 16.50 -6.85
N GLY A 126 -7.50 17.64 -6.23
CA GLY A 126 -8.76 18.36 -6.47
C GLY A 126 -10.01 17.60 -6.04
N PHE A 127 -9.91 16.81 -4.97
CA PHE A 127 -11.07 16.29 -4.26
C PHE A 127 -11.71 17.37 -3.39
#